data_AF-A0A812V4V0-F1
#
_entry.id   AF-A0A812V4V0-F1
#
_cell.length_a   1.000
_cell.length_b   1.000
_cell.length_c   1.000
_cell.angle_alpha   90.00
_cell.angle_beta   90.00
_cell.angle_gamma   90.00
#
_symmetry.space_group_name_H-M   'P 1'
#
loop_
_entity.id
_entity.type
_entity.pdbx_description
1 polymer ?
#
loop_
_entity_poly.entity_id
_entity_poly.type
_entity_poly.pdbx_seq_one_letter_code
_entity_poly.pdbx_strand_id
1 'polypeptide(L)'
;MAADDDSPPIAPEGVYMDRKVPEMNDDSSPRGERVSSPDPLQTEVGQEEQPGRREFLEEEKQIVVRAVSDMDSCTDASFIRAAPAWAILRSFGQVLRGSKMDPEELYSLSSQVHSIDEFWSHSWQSMLFFKVWLLLMLKNGRAACVGGTLMALVASYLSYTDLLPGWYKEPRVQGPGYSGEFRFSPWSNLTGCASALLLLLFWQSSSKVFLDRACIHQGDPRLKAEGILNLGAILKKSRSLVVVWDPSYLSRLWCVFELAAFLRAHREDPQTSLVIKPTVLVPMTFLMAVTTALTLLFETCLPDTDEVAFLRIFLFVFSSLPNIWLFQRLWQTVMEAEKQFGTFSFQKVTCYCCSTNHRDSRGNQIPCDKEILEGSIVEWYGSVNELELSVRTKVRDSFIEQVTRFPMGYQWMVGVQTCILWGQLDPVAARAHGGAYSFAASKLITTIAWFLWVVPVHYLFVFRVSHWMTIHQSKPLLLRILTTCVGYAAVIMSAACFHILQAALYQAIPEEPLIAGGVFVGVTLGLAAVGHHVLTRPWKKGQGPVGKP
;
A
#
# COMPACT_ATOMS: atom_id res chain seq x y z
N MET A 1 1.39 66.56 -23.82
CA MET A 1 0.18 65.78 -23.47
C MET A 1 0.57 64.32 -23.56
N ALA A 2 0.65 63.69 -22.37
CA ALA A 2 0.80 62.27 -22.05
C ALA A 2 1.71 61.40 -22.95
N ALA A 3 2.90 61.12 -22.41
CA ALA A 3 3.62 59.86 -22.62
C ALA A 3 3.02 58.83 -21.66
N ASP A 4 2.75 57.61 -22.13
CA ASP A 4 2.52 56.45 -21.27
C ASP A 4 3.50 55.35 -21.66
N ASP A 5 4.14 54.85 -20.61
CA ASP A 5 5.32 54.01 -20.53
C ASP A 5 4.85 52.61 -20.11
N ASP A 6 4.60 51.74 -21.09
CA ASP A 6 4.24 50.33 -20.86
C ASP A 6 5.50 49.48 -20.80
N SER A 7 6.18 49.55 -19.65
CA SER A 7 7.23 48.60 -19.27
C SER A 7 6.61 47.40 -18.52
N PRO A 8 6.85 46.14 -18.95
CA PRO A 8 6.35 44.96 -18.24
C PRO A 8 7.07 44.76 -16.89
N PRO A 9 6.45 44.08 -15.91
CA PRO A 9 7.08 43.83 -14.62
C PRO A 9 8.27 42.89 -14.79
N ILE A 10 9.42 43.35 -14.28
CA ILE A 10 10.66 42.59 -14.14
C ILE A 10 10.39 41.45 -13.15
N ALA A 11 10.38 40.21 -13.64
CA ALA A 11 10.38 39.03 -12.80
C ALA A 11 11.75 38.90 -12.11
N PRO A 12 11.82 38.48 -10.83
CA PRO A 12 13.10 38.26 -10.17
C PRO A 12 13.84 37.11 -10.85
N GLU A 13 15.00 37.42 -11.42
CA GLU A 13 15.95 36.43 -11.90
C GLU A 13 16.56 35.66 -10.72
N GLY A 14 16.33 34.35 -10.68
CA GLY A 14 17.28 33.41 -10.08
C GLY A 14 16.85 32.76 -8.77
N VAL A 15 16.12 31.65 -8.87
CA VAL A 15 16.19 30.54 -7.90
C VAL A 15 16.08 29.23 -8.69
N TYR A 16 17.22 28.56 -8.89
CA TYR A 16 17.34 27.34 -9.71
C TYR A 16 17.49 26.07 -8.84
N MET A 17 16.85 24.98 -9.27
CA MET A 17 17.03 23.62 -8.74
C MET A 17 17.07 22.62 -9.90
N ASP A 18 18.30 22.29 -10.34
CA ASP A 18 18.57 21.19 -11.26
C ASP A 18 18.77 19.89 -10.45
N ARG A 19 17.88 18.91 -10.65
CA ARG A 19 17.75 17.71 -9.80
C ARG A 19 18.58 16.58 -10.41
N LYS A 20 19.90 16.58 -10.21
CA LYS A 20 20.72 15.36 -10.38
C LYS A 20 20.73 14.57 -9.07
N VAL A 21 20.01 13.46 -9.03
CA VAL A 21 20.13 12.45 -7.97
C VAL A 21 21.50 11.78 -8.13
N PRO A 22 22.40 11.81 -7.13
CA PRO A 22 23.63 11.01 -7.20
C PRO A 22 23.26 9.54 -7.08
N GLU A 23 23.77 8.71 -7.99
CA GLU A 23 23.75 7.25 -7.85
C GLU A 23 24.51 6.88 -6.55
N MET A 24 23.80 6.28 -5.60
CA MET A 24 24.41 5.63 -4.44
C MET A 24 25.02 4.31 -4.91
N ASN A 25 26.35 4.29 -5.08
CA ASN A 25 27.11 3.05 -5.14
C ASN A 25 27.23 2.49 -3.72
N ASP A 26 26.62 1.33 -3.49
CA ASP A 26 26.90 0.46 -2.35
C ASP A 26 28.28 -0.18 -2.56
N ASP A 27 29.30 0.33 -1.88
CA ASP A 27 30.54 -0.42 -1.68
C ASP A 27 30.94 -0.34 -0.20
N SER A 28 30.81 -1.47 0.48
CA SER A 28 31.11 -1.63 1.90
C SER A 28 32.39 -2.45 2.05
N SER A 29 33.47 -1.79 2.49
CA SER A 29 34.63 -2.45 3.08
C SER A 29 35.32 -1.51 4.08
N PRO A 30 35.57 -1.96 5.33
CA PRO A 30 36.23 -1.14 6.33
C PRO A 30 37.75 -1.32 6.22
N ARG A 31 38.46 -0.26 5.87
CA ARG A 31 39.89 -0.12 6.20
C ARG A 31 40.07 1.10 7.08
N GLY A 32 40.52 0.85 8.30
CA GLY A 32 40.97 1.90 9.20
C GLY A 32 42.32 2.48 8.75
N GLU A 33 42.57 3.74 9.09
CA GLU A 33 43.73 4.14 9.89
C GLU A 33 43.75 5.67 10.13
N ARG A 34 44.20 5.99 11.34
CA ARG A 34 45.03 7.13 11.79
C ARG A 34 44.52 8.58 11.73
N VAL A 35 44.25 9.03 12.96
CA VAL A 35 44.58 10.31 13.60
C VAL A 35 45.73 11.11 12.96
N SER A 36 45.46 12.39 12.65
CA SER A 36 46.41 13.50 12.79
C SER A 36 45.65 14.81 13.01
N SER A 37 45.94 15.49 14.12
CA SER A 37 45.41 16.80 14.53
C SER A 37 46.20 17.96 13.88
N PRO A 38 45.94 19.25 14.18
CA PRO A 38 45.54 20.24 13.18
C PRO A 38 46.61 21.31 12.89
N ASP A 39 46.45 22.07 11.82
CA ASP A 39 47.11 23.37 11.68
C ASP A 39 46.13 24.47 11.20
N PRO A 40 46.32 25.73 11.65
CA PRO A 40 45.31 26.79 11.65
C PRO A 40 45.50 27.79 10.48
N LEU A 41 44.62 28.79 10.46
CA LEU A 41 44.50 29.92 9.50
C LEU A 41 43.59 29.66 8.30
N GLN A 42 42.29 29.66 8.57
CA GLN A 42 41.34 30.27 7.64
C GLN A 42 41.09 31.71 8.09
N THR A 43 41.47 32.64 7.23
CA THR A 43 41.15 34.06 7.31
C THR A 43 39.63 34.20 7.20
N GLU A 44 38.96 34.48 8.32
CA GLU A 44 37.58 34.98 8.32
C GLU A 44 37.57 36.34 7.63
N VAL A 45 37.38 36.35 6.32
CA VAL A 45 36.90 37.53 5.61
C VAL A 45 35.42 37.64 5.98
N GLY A 46 35.16 38.35 7.08
CA GLY A 46 33.82 38.80 7.44
C GLY A 46 33.32 39.72 6.34
N GLN A 47 32.64 39.16 5.35
CA GLN A 47 31.76 39.95 4.49
C GLN A 47 30.63 40.44 5.40
N GLU A 48 30.71 41.69 5.83
CA GLU A 48 29.57 42.42 6.39
C GLU A 48 28.42 42.34 5.36
N GLU A 49 27.48 41.44 5.59
CA GLU A 49 26.23 41.39 4.83
C GLU A 49 25.52 42.74 5.01
N GLN A 50 25.41 43.49 3.91
CA GLN A 50 24.77 44.80 3.93
C GLN A 50 23.31 44.65 4.43
N PRO A 51 22.88 45.43 5.44
CA PRO A 51 21.57 45.27 6.08
C PRO A 51 20.39 45.33 5.11
N GLY A 52 20.48 46.14 4.04
CA GLY A 52 19.43 46.23 3.02
C GLY A 52 19.22 44.94 2.19
N ARG A 53 20.26 44.12 2.01
CA ARG A 53 20.12 42.83 1.29
C ARG A 53 19.32 41.83 2.11
N ARG A 54 19.45 41.87 3.44
CA ARG A 54 18.75 40.97 4.35
C ARG A 54 17.25 41.30 4.46
N GLU A 55 16.91 42.59 4.50
CA GLU A 55 15.52 43.04 4.50
C GLU A 55 14.79 42.65 3.21
N PHE A 56 15.42 42.86 2.05
CA PHE A 56 14.86 42.47 0.76
C PHE A 56 14.58 40.96 0.66
N LEU A 57 15.53 40.12 1.10
CA LEU A 57 15.37 38.66 1.10
C LEU A 57 14.23 38.19 2.02
N GLU A 58 14.01 38.86 3.15
CA GLU A 58 12.92 38.50 4.06
C GLU A 58 11.56 38.91 3.47
N GLU A 59 11.49 40.04 2.76
CA GLU A 59 10.27 40.45 2.04
C GLU A 59 9.91 39.47 0.92
N GLU A 60 10.87 39.09 0.07
CA GLU A 60 10.67 38.06 -0.97
C GLU A 60 10.20 36.74 -0.37
N LYS A 61 10.81 36.31 0.73
CA LYS A 61 10.41 35.11 1.46
C LYS A 61 8.96 35.19 1.95
N GLN A 62 8.54 36.32 2.53
CA GLN A 62 7.16 36.50 2.98
C GLN A 62 6.15 36.46 1.82
N ILE A 63 6.52 37.00 0.65
CA ILE A 63 5.70 36.90 -0.56
C ILE A 63 5.54 35.44 -0.99
N VAL A 64 6.64 34.68 -1.02
CA VAL A 64 6.60 33.25 -1.36
C VAL A 64 5.78 32.45 -0.34
N VAL A 65 5.94 32.72 0.96
CA VAL A 65 5.16 32.07 2.02
C VAL A 65 3.66 32.26 1.79
N ARG A 66 3.23 33.51 1.54
CA ARG A 66 1.82 33.84 1.26
C ARG A 66 1.31 33.18 -0.01
N ALA A 67 2.13 33.15 -1.06
CA ALA A 67 1.74 32.50 -2.31
C ALA A 67 1.58 30.98 -2.14
N VAL A 68 2.48 30.34 -1.39
CA VAL A 68 2.42 28.88 -1.10
C VAL A 68 1.29 28.53 -0.13
N SER A 69 1.00 29.43 0.83
CA SER A 69 -0.05 29.24 1.82
C SER A 69 -1.45 29.51 1.28
N ASP A 70 -1.58 30.28 0.21
CA ASP A 70 -2.86 30.50 -0.45
C ASP A 70 -3.37 29.21 -1.11
N MET A 71 -4.43 28.66 -0.55
CA MET A 71 -5.12 27.46 -1.08
C MET A 71 -6.30 27.82 -1.99
N ASP A 72 -6.73 29.08 -1.99
CA ASP A 72 -7.95 29.55 -2.64
C ASP A 72 -7.68 30.16 -4.01
N SER A 73 -6.60 30.93 -4.12
CA SER A 73 -6.15 31.45 -5.40
C SER A 73 -5.22 30.45 -6.08
N CYS A 74 -5.50 30.19 -7.35
CA CYS A 74 -4.57 29.54 -8.24
C CYS A 74 -4.11 30.62 -9.22
N THR A 75 -2.80 30.79 -9.40
CA THR A 75 -2.26 31.85 -10.25
C THR A 75 -2.80 31.75 -11.69
N ASP A 76 -3.02 30.52 -12.15
CA ASP A 76 -3.72 30.20 -13.39
C ASP A 76 -4.32 28.79 -13.26
N ALA A 77 -5.57 28.61 -13.68
CA ALA A 77 -6.23 27.31 -13.75
C ALA A 77 -5.44 26.28 -14.58
N SER A 78 -4.52 26.71 -15.46
CA SER A 78 -3.63 25.85 -16.24
C SER A 78 -2.67 24.99 -15.39
N PHE A 79 -2.38 25.40 -14.14
CA PHE A 79 -1.51 24.68 -13.22
C PHE A 79 -2.20 23.52 -12.48
N ILE A 80 -3.54 23.49 -12.49
CA ILE A 80 -4.29 22.35 -11.95
C ILE A 80 -4.24 21.22 -12.97
N ARG A 81 -3.21 20.39 -12.88
CA ARG A 81 -2.93 19.30 -13.82
C ARG A 81 -3.03 17.95 -13.15
N ALA A 82 -3.47 16.95 -13.91
CA ALA A 82 -3.42 15.56 -13.50
C ALA A 82 -3.08 14.67 -14.69
N ALA A 83 -2.43 13.55 -14.41
CA ALA A 83 -2.18 12.48 -15.37
C ALA A 83 -3.15 11.33 -15.12
N PRO A 84 -3.57 10.56 -16.14
CA PRO A 84 -4.26 9.31 -15.88
C PRO A 84 -3.31 8.32 -15.20
N ALA A 85 -3.79 7.60 -14.18
CA ALA A 85 -2.96 6.70 -13.37
C ALA A 85 -2.19 5.66 -14.20
N TRP A 86 -2.77 5.17 -15.30
CA TRP A 86 -2.09 4.23 -16.20
C TRP A 86 -0.84 4.83 -16.86
N ALA A 87 -0.85 6.12 -17.19
CA ALA A 87 0.29 6.78 -17.84
C ALA A 87 1.47 6.91 -16.88
N ILE A 88 1.19 7.09 -15.57
CA ILE A 88 2.21 7.11 -14.52
C ILE A 88 2.76 5.71 -14.25
N LEU A 89 1.89 4.70 -14.23
CA LEU A 89 2.24 3.31 -13.90
C LEU A 89 2.76 2.49 -15.08
N ARG A 90 2.67 3.01 -16.32
CA ARG A 90 3.20 2.36 -17.53
C ARG A 90 4.68 2.01 -17.36
N SER A 91 5.10 0.93 -18.03
CA SER A 91 6.49 0.47 -18.00
C SER A 91 7.02 0.28 -16.57
N PHE A 92 6.20 -0.33 -15.70
CA PHE A 92 6.51 -0.53 -14.26
C PHE A 92 6.88 0.78 -13.56
N GLY A 93 6.03 1.80 -13.70
CA GLY A 93 6.22 3.10 -13.06
C GLY A 93 7.51 3.79 -13.49
N GLN A 94 7.82 3.80 -14.79
CA GLN A 94 9.04 4.44 -15.31
C GLN A 94 9.18 5.91 -14.85
N VAL A 95 8.05 6.62 -14.73
CA VAL A 95 7.99 7.99 -14.18
C VAL A 95 8.54 8.01 -12.74
N LEU A 96 8.10 7.08 -11.89
CA LEU A 96 8.55 6.96 -10.50
C LEU A 96 10.01 6.46 -10.39
N ARG A 97 10.54 5.76 -11.39
CA ARG A 97 11.88 5.16 -11.34
C ARG A 97 13.04 6.11 -11.62
N GLY A 98 12.79 7.40 -11.83
CA GLY A 98 13.89 8.32 -12.03
C GLY A 98 14.44 8.35 -13.46
N SER A 99 13.75 7.74 -14.44
CA SER A 99 14.29 7.62 -15.80
C SER A 99 14.61 8.98 -16.43
N LYS A 100 15.61 8.99 -17.33
CA LYS A 100 16.04 10.13 -18.18
C LYS A 100 14.99 10.47 -19.25
N MET A 101 13.71 10.46 -18.88
CA MET A 101 12.65 10.94 -19.76
C MET A 101 12.81 12.45 -19.88
N ASP A 102 12.57 12.95 -21.09
CA ASP A 102 12.62 14.38 -21.35
C ASP A 102 11.57 15.11 -20.48
N PRO A 103 11.89 16.27 -19.88
CA PRO A 103 10.94 17.00 -19.06
C PRO A 103 9.64 17.38 -19.77
N GLU A 104 9.67 17.68 -21.07
CA GLU A 104 8.46 17.97 -21.85
C GLU A 104 7.63 16.71 -22.05
N GLU A 105 8.27 15.58 -22.33
CA GLU A 105 7.56 14.30 -22.42
C GLU A 105 6.87 13.97 -21.09
N LEU A 106 7.57 14.14 -19.96
CA LEU A 106 6.98 13.92 -18.62
C LEU A 106 5.78 14.83 -18.36
N TYR A 107 5.91 16.13 -18.69
CA TYR A 107 4.86 17.12 -18.47
C TYR A 107 3.65 16.89 -19.39
N SER A 108 3.89 16.39 -20.60
CA SER A 108 2.84 16.03 -21.58
C SER A 108 1.96 14.85 -21.14
N LEU A 109 2.40 14.05 -20.16
CA LEU A 109 1.59 12.97 -19.58
C LEU A 109 0.42 13.51 -18.73
N SER A 110 0.53 14.75 -18.25
CA SER A 110 -0.53 15.42 -17.52
C SER A 110 -1.33 16.35 -18.43
N SER A 111 -2.55 16.66 -18.03
CA SER A 111 -3.43 17.62 -18.71
C SER A 111 -4.13 18.49 -17.67
N GLN A 112 -4.58 19.67 -18.08
CA GLN A 112 -5.36 20.56 -17.22
C GLN A 112 -6.70 19.88 -16.84
N VAL A 113 -7.06 19.96 -15.56
CA VAL A 113 -8.28 19.37 -15.02
C VAL A 113 -8.96 20.31 -14.04
N HIS A 114 -10.28 20.22 -13.92
CA HIS A 114 -11.03 21.00 -12.93
C HIS A 114 -10.91 20.43 -11.50
N SER A 115 -10.66 19.12 -11.39
CA SER A 115 -10.53 18.40 -10.13
C SER A 115 -9.60 17.21 -10.28
N ILE A 116 -8.96 16.85 -9.17
CA ILE A 116 -8.01 15.74 -9.08
C ILE A 116 -8.66 14.63 -8.25
N ASP A 117 -8.68 13.41 -8.76
CA ASP A 117 -9.27 12.29 -8.02
C ASP A 117 -8.38 11.93 -6.83
N GLU A 118 -7.06 11.87 -7.04
CA GLU A 118 -6.10 11.52 -6.01
C GLU A 118 -4.80 12.29 -6.13
N PHE A 119 -4.31 12.76 -4.99
CA PHE A 119 -2.93 13.21 -4.83
C PHE A 119 -2.09 12.05 -4.35
N TRP A 120 -1.02 11.69 -5.06
CA TRP A 120 -0.12 10.62 -4.64
C TRP A 120 1.08 11.20 -3.92
N SER A 121 1.13 11.00 -2.60
CA SER A 121 2.27 11.39 -1.78
C SER A 121 3.12 10.17 -1.40
N HIS A 122 4.44 10.29 -1.56
CA HIS A 122 5.38 9.22 -1.25
C HIS A 122 6.78 9.77 -0.95
N SER A 123 7.56 9.01 -0.18
CA SER A 123 8.99 9.28 -0.04
C SER A 123 9.74 8.90 -1.32
N TRP A 124 10.89 9.50 -1.61
CA TRP A 124 11.76 9.04 -2.70
C TRP A 124 12.87 8.08 -2.24
N GLN A 125 13.01 7.83 -0.94
CA GLN A 125 14.13 7.07 -0.36
C GLN A 125 13.90 5.55 -0.35
N SER A 126 12.66 5.08 -0.23
CA SER A 126 12.37 3.65 -0.15
C SER A 126 12.22 2.99 -1.53
N MET A 127 12.37 1.66 -1.56
CA MET A 127 12.29 0.82 -2.76
C MET A 127 11.04 1.12 -3.61
N LEU A 128 11.28 1.74 -4.77
CA LEU A 128 10.24 2.17 -5.71
C LEU A 128 9.41 1.01 -6.25
N PHE A 129 10.00 -0.18 -6.36
CA PHE A 129 9.32 -1.39 -6.81
C PHE A 129 8.03 -1.67 -6.03
N PHE A 130 8.08 -1.62 -4.69
CA PHE A 130 6.89 -1.85 -3.88
C PHE A 130 5.87 -0.73 -3.97
N LYS A 131 6.30 0.51 -4.23
CA LYS A 131 5.37 1.63 -4.44
C LYS A 131 4.57 1.45 -5.73
N VAL A 132 5.25 1.12 -6.82
CA VAL A 132 4.62 0.86 -8.12
C VAL A 132 3.61 -0.27 -8.01
N TRP A 133 3.99 -1.39 -7.40
CA TRP A 133 3.06 -2.52 -7.22
C TRP A 133 1.89 -2.19 -6.31
N LEU A 134 2.11 -1.42 -5.24
CA LEU A 134 1.02 -0.99 -4.36
C LEU A 134 0.01 -0.14 -5.12
N LEU A 135 0.49 0.80 -5.94
CA LEU A 135 -0.35 1.65 -6.77
C LEU A 135 -1.07 0.85 -7.86
N LEU A 136 -0.41 -0.14 -8.49
CA LEU A 136 -1.09 -1.08 -9.41
C LEU A 136 -2.19 -1.85 -8.71
N MET A 137 -1.96 -2.38 -7.50
CA MET A 137 -2.98 -3.10 -6.73
C MET A 137 -4.16 -2.19 -6.36
N LEU A 138 -3.90 -0.94 -5.97
CA LEU A 138 -4.95 0.04 -5.67
C LEU A 138 -5.77 0.42 -6.91
N LYS A 139 -5.12 0.57 -8.07
CA LYS A 139 -5.75 1.09 -9.30
C LYS A 139 -6.37 0.02 -10.17
N ASN A 140 -5.71 -1.11 -10.29
CA ASN A 140 -6.02 -2.18 -11.24
C ASN A 140 -6.56 -3.44 -10.53
N GLY A 141 -6.47 -3.53 -9.21
CA GLY A 141 -6.86 -4.73 -8.45
C GLY A 141 -8.31 -5.16 -8.66
N ARG A 142 -9.26 -4.22 -8.76
CA ARG A 142 -10.67 -4.54 -9.05
C ARG A 142 -10.83 -5.16 -10.45
N ALA A 143 -10.21 -4.56 -11.46
CA ALA A 143 -10.25 -5.08 -12.82
C ALA A 143 -9.58 -6.47 -12.89
N ALA A 144 -8.46 -6.66 -12.21
CA ALA A 144 -7.78 -7.94 -12.09
C ALA A 144 -8.69 -9.04 -11.48
N CYS A 145 -9.38 -8.75 -10.38
CA CYS A 145 -10.30 -9.71 -9.75
C CYS A 145 -11.49 -10.06 -10.65
N VAL A 146 -12.11 -9.04 -11.28
CA VAL A 146 -13.28 -9.24 -12.16
C VAL A 146 -12.88 -10.02 -13.41
N GLY A 147 -11.86 -9.56 -14.13
CA GLY A 147 -11.44 -10.22 -15.37
C GLY A 147 -10.81 -11.59 -15.13
N GLY A 148 -10.07 -11.78 -14.04
CA GLY A 148 -9.62 -13.11 -13.61
C GLY A 148 -10.79 -14.06 -13.36
N THR A 149 -11.84 -13.58 -12.68
CA THR A 149 -13.05 -14.38 -12.44
C THR A 149 -13.80 -14.72 -13.72
N LEU A 150 -13.97 -13.77 -14.64
CA LEU A 150 -14.59 -14.04 -15.94
C LEU A 150 -13.82 -15.10 -16.73
N MET A 151 -12.49 -15.00 -16.76
CA MET A 151 -11.64 -15.97 -17.47
C MET A 151 -11.59 -17.34 -16.79
N ALA A 152 -11.69 -17.41 -15.46
CA ALA A 152 -11.83 -18.66 -14.73
C ALA A 152 -13.19 -19.32 -15.00
N LEU A 153 -14.28 -18.56 -15.06
CA LEU A 153 -15.62 -19.07 -15.40
C LEU A 153 -15.66 -19.61 -16.84
N VAL A 154 -15.07 -18.90 -17.80
CA VAL A 154 -14.95 -19.37 -19.19
C VAL A 154 -14.16 -20.68 -19.25
N ALA A 155 -12.99 -20.75 -18.61
CA ALA A 155 -12.20 -21.98 -18.56
C ALA A 155 -12.96 -23.13 -17.88
N SER A 156 -13.65 -22.88 -16.77
CA SER A 156 -14.50 -23.85 -16.08
C SER A 156 -15.58 -24.43 -17.00
N TYR A 157 -16.26 -23.57 -17.77
CA TYR A 157 -17.27 -23.98 -18.75
C TYR A 157 -16.67 -24.78 -19.92
N LEU A 158 -15.51 -24.37 -20.44
CA LEU A 158 -14.81 -25.12 -21.50
C LEU A 158 -14.31 -26.48 -21.01
N SER A 159 -13.90 -26.59 -19.74
CA SER A 159 -13.58 -27.88 -19.11
C SER A 159 -14.83 -28.75 -18.91
N TYR A 160 -15.95 -28.16 -18.48
CA TYR A 160 -17.23 -28.86 -18.36
C TYR A 160 -17.73 -29.41 -19.72
N THR A 161 -17.42 -28.76 -20.83
CA THR A 161 -17.81 -29.18 -22.19
C THR A 161 -16.75 -30.04 -22.90
N ASP A 162 -15.74 -30.54 -22.17
CA ASP A 162 -14.64 -31.36 -22.67
C ASP A 162 -13.71 -30.69 -23.71
N LEU A 163 -13.87 -29.39 -23.97
CA LEU A 163 -13.05 -28.63 -24.92
C LEU A 163 -11.63 -28.39 -24.41
N LEU A 164 -11.44 -28.33 -23.09
CA LEU A 164 -10.11 -28.24 -22.48
C LEU A 164 -9.63 -29.60 -21.97
N PRO A 165 -8.33 -29.91 -22.11
CA PRO A 165 -7.78 -31.19 -21.66
C PRO A 165 -7.85 -31.31 -20.13
N GLY A 166 -8.07 -32.53 -19.66
CA GLY A 166 -8.04 -32.88 -18.24
C GLY A 166 -7.59 -34.32 -18.06
N TRP A 167 -7.47 -34.76 -16.81
CA TRP A 167 -7.11 -36.12 -16.45
C TRP A 167 -8.15 -36.71 -15.50
N TYR A 168 -8.35 -38.02 -15.61
CA TYR A 168 -9.31 -38.75 -14.80
C TYR A 168 -8.74 -39.06 -13.42
N LYS A 169 -9.55 -38.86 -12.37
CA LYS A 169 -9.25 -39.23 -10.98
C LYS A 169 -10.50 -39.68 -10.26
N GLU A 170 -10.33 -40.68 -9.41
CA GLU A 170 -11.33 -41.04 -8.42
C GLU A 170 -11.34 -39.99 -7.29
N PRO A 171 -12.51 -39.45 -6.90
CA PRO A 171 -12.60 -38.56 -5.77
C PRO A 171 -12.65 -39.36 -4.47
N ARG A 172 -12.19 -38.77 -3.37
CA ARG A 172 -12.18 -39.42 -2.05
C ARG A 172 -13.57 -39.74 -1.53
N VAL A 173 -14.54 -38.85 -1.78
CA VAL A 173 -15.93 -39.02 -1.34
C VAL A 173 -16.73 -39.46 -2.55
N GLN A 174 -17.06 -40.75 -2.58
CA GLN A 174 -18.02 -41.33 -3.53
C GLN A 174 -19.40 -41.31 -2.88
N GLY A 175 -20.38 -40.76 -3.59
CA GLY A 175 -21.77 -40.73 -3.14
C GLY A 175 -22.57 -41.92 -3.67
N PRO A 176 -23.80 -42.10 -3.19
CA PRO A 176 -24.67 -43.18 -3.60
C PRO A 176 -25.13 -42.88 -5.04
N GLY A 177 -24.90 -43.84 -5.95
CA GLY A 177 -25.29 -43.71 -7.36
C GLY A 177 -24.21 -43.20 -8.31
N TYR A 178 -22.95 -43.02 -7.85
CA TYR A 178 -21.83 -42.79 -8.78
C TYR A 178 -20.48 -43.26 -8.22
N SER A 179 -19.95 -44.35 -8.78
CA SER A 179 -18.55 -44.78 -8.63
C SER A 179 -17.87 -44.62 -9.98
N GLY A 180 -16.93 -43.68 -10.09
CA GLY A 180 -16.25 -43.43 -11.34
C GLY A 180 -15.21 -42.32 -11.24
N GLU A 181 -14.36 -42.24 -12.26
CA GLU A 181 -13.35 -41.20 -12.37
C GLU A 181 -13.96 -39.90 -12.92
N PHE A 182 -13.63 -38.77 -12.30
CA PHE A 182 -13.98 -37.44 -12.82
C PHE A 182 -12.80 -36.85 -13.57
N ARG A 183 -13.08 -36.12 -14.65
CA ARG A 183 -12.06 -35.41 -15.42
C ARG A 183 -11.75 -34.06 -14.77
N PHE A 184 -10.64 -33.98 -14.04
CA PHE A 184 -10.15 -32.75 -13.44
C PHE A 184 -9.25 -31.98 -14.41
N SER A 185 -9.30 -30.66 -14.33
CA SER A 185 -8.46 -29.76 -15.14
C SER A 185 -8.06 -28.54 -14.31
N PRO A 186 -6.86 -27.96 -14.45
CA PRO A 186 -6.41 -26.82 -13.64
C PRO A 186 -6.69 -25.46 -14.30
N TRP A 187 -7.47 -25.44 -15.38
CA TRP A 187 -7.51 -24.30 -16.29
C TRP A 187 -8.17 -23.09 -15.66
N SER A 188 -9.20 -23.25 -14.82
CA SER A 188 -9.88 -22.12 -14.18
C SER A 188 -8.91 -21.35 -13.27
N ASN A 189 -8.09 -22.07 -12.48
CA ASN A 189 -7.04 -21.46 -11.67
C ASN A 189 -6.00 -20.73 -12.54
N LEU A 190 -5.44 -21.43 -13.54
CA LEU A 190 -4.33 -20.91 -14.35
C LEU A 190 -4.76 -19.70 -15.18
N THR A 191 -5.90 -19.77 -15.87
CA THR A 191 -6.39 -18.65 -16.69
C THR A 191 -6.86 -17.50 -15.81
N GLY A 192 -7.47 -17.78 -14.66
CA GLY A 192 -7.87 -16.77 -13.69
C GLY A 192 -6.68 -15.99 -13.16
N CYS A 193 -5.64 -16.69 -12.65
CA CYS A 193 -4.41 -16.07 -12.16
C CYS A 193 -3.66 -15.32 -13.26
N ALA A 194 -3.49 -15.91 -14.44
CA ALA A 194 -2.81 -15.27 -15.55
C ALA A 194 -3.53 -13.99 -16.00
N SER A 195 -4.85 -14.05 -16.17
CA SER A 195 -5.65 -12.90 -16.59
C SER A 195 -5.67 -11.81 -15.53
N ALA A 196 -5.74 -12.17 -14.25
CA ALA A 196 -5.63 -11.21 -13.16
C ALA A 196 -4.28 -10.50 -13.14
N LEU A 197 -3.17 -11.22 -13.35
CA LEU A 197 -1.84 -10.63 -13.44
C LEU A 197 -1.70 -9.71 -14.66
N LEU A 198 -2.20 -10.13 -15.82
CA LEU A 198 -2.21 -9.32 -17.04
C LEU A 198 -3.01 -8.03 -16.84
N LEU A 199 -4.22 -8.11 -16.28
CA LEU A 199 -5.04 -6.93 -16.01
C LEU A 199 -4.43 -6.06 -14.91
N LEU A 200 -3.82 -6.64 -13.88
CA LEU A 200 -3.11 -5.88 -12.86
C LEU A 200 -1.99 -5.03 -13.49
N LEU A 201 -1.26 -5.57 -14.46
CA LEU A 201 -0.15 -4.90 -15.15
C LEU A 201 -0.59 -3.92 -16.24
N PHE A 202 -1.60 -4.28 -17.02
CA PHE A 202 -1.93 -3.61 -18.28
C PHE A 202 -3.27 -2.87 -18.26
N TRP A 203 -4.06 -2.95 -17.18
CA TRP A 203 -5.30 -2.19 -17.07
C TRP A 203 -5.01 -0.68 -17.06
N GLN A 204 -5.74 0.03 -17.92
CA GLN A 204 -5.55 1.46 -18.14
C GLN A 204 -6.49 2.28 -17.25
N SER A 205 -6.21 2.33 -15.94
CA SER A 205 -7.00 3.15 -15.01
C SER A 205 -6.98 4.63 -15.42
N SER A 206 -8.16 5.17 -15.73
CA SER A 206 -8.37 6.57 -16.15
C SER A 206 -8.48 7.57 -14.99
N SER A 207 -8.26 7.11 -13.75
CA SER A 207 -8.28 7.97 -12.56
C SER A 207 -7.27 9.11 -12.72
N LYS A 208 -7.72 10.35 -12.49
CA LYS A 208 -6.91 11.56 -12.63
C LYS A 208 -6.07 11.75 -11.37
N VAL A 209 -4.77 11.47 -11.48
CA VAL A 209 -3.85 11.50 -10.34
C VAL A 209 -2.85 12.63 -10.49
N PHE A 210 -2.59 13.31 -9.38
CA PHE A 210 -1.48 14.24 -9.26
C PHE A 210 -0.24 13.49 -8.77
N LEU A 211 0.84 13.61 -9.54
CA LEU A 211 2.18 13.21 -9.16
C LEU A 211 3.12 14.34 -9.55
N ASP A 212 3.87 14.84 -8.56
CA ASP A 212 4.80 15.97 -8.68
C ASP A 212 5.63 15.94 -9.98
N ARG A 213 6.26 14.82 -10.28
CA ARG A 213 7.17 14.65 -11.41
C ARG A 213 6.52 14.74 -12.79
N ALA A 214 5.22 14.46 -12.90
CA ALA A 214 4.48 14.49 -14.17
C ALA A 214 3.58 15.72 -14.31
N CYS A 215 3.12 16.28 -13.19
CA CYS A 215 2.17 17.39 -13.18
C CYS A 215 2.84 18.75 -13.01
N ILE A 216 4.07 18.79 -12.50
CA ILE A 216 4.91 19.99 -12.43
C ILE A 216 6.01 19.85 -13.49
N HIS A 217 6.21 20.89 -14.30
CA HIS A 217 7.26 20.91 -15.31
C HIS A 217 8.64 20.78 -14.64
N GLN A 218 9.44 19.80 -15.04
CA GLN A 218 10.72 19.52 -14.38
C GLN A 218 11.91 20.22 -15.03
N GLY A 219 11.75 20.75 -16.25
CA GLY A 219 12.82 21.32 -17.07
C GLY A 219 12.80 22.84 -17.15
N ASP A 220 11.62 23.46 -17.18
CA ASP A 220 11.44 24.90 -17.14
C ASP A 220 11.38 25.37 -15.67
N PRO A 221 12.38 26.14 -15.20
CA PRO A 221 12.44 26.62 -13.82
C PRO A 221 11.24 27.47 -13.42
N ARG A 222 10.69 28.26 -14.34
CA ARG A 222 9.57 29.17 -14.07
C ARG A 222 8.29 28.36 -13.88
N LEU A 223 7.97 27.48 -14.83
CA LEU A 223 6.78 26.62 -14.72
C LEU A 223 6.88 25.67 -13.52
N LYS A 224 8.10 25.25 -13.17
CA LYS A 224 8.35 24.47 -11.95
C LYS A 224 8.03 25.28 -10.69
N ALA A 225 8.52 26.51 -10.61
CA ALA A 225 8.26 27.40 -9.49
C ALA A 225 6.76 27.69 -9.36
N GLU A 226 6.09 28.09 -10.46
CA GLU A 226 4.65 28.32 -10.49
C GLU A 226 3.86 27.06 -10.09
N GLY A 227 4.26 25.87 -10.53
CA GLY A 227 3.65 24.62 -10.08
C GLY A 227 3.83 24.32 -8.59
N ILE A 228 4.98 24.67 -8.00
CA ILE A 228 5.23 24.53 -6.55
C ILE A 228 4.40 25.55 -5.76
N LEU A 229 4.32 26.80 -6.23
CA LEU A 229 3.52 27.84 -5.58
C LEU A 229 2.04 27.45 -5.52
N ASN A 230 1.52 26.78 -6.55
CA ASN A 230 0.13 26.32 -6.59
C ASN A 230 -0.14 24.98 -5.86
N LEU A 231 0.83 24.42 -5.13
CA LEU A 231 0.69 23.08 -4.52
C LEU A 231 -0.43 23.04 -3.45
N GLY A 232 -0.63 24.13 -2.69
CA GLY A 232 -1.73 24.26 -1.74
C GLY A 232 -3.10 24.16 -2.43
N ALA A 233 -3.29 24.91 -3.52
CA ALA A 233 -4.50 24.87 -4.34
C ALA A 233 -4.73 23.47 -4.97
N ILE A 234 -3.68 22.82 -5.47
CA ILE A 234 -3.73 21.46 -6.02
C ILE A 234 -4.23 20.46 -4.97
N LEU A 235 -3.71 20.52 -3.74
CA LEU A 235 -4.14 19.66 -2.64
C LEU A 235 -5.60 19.93 -2.23
N LYS A 236 -6.01 21.20 -2.22
CA LYS A 236 -7.42 21.58 -1.99
C LYS A 236 -8.35 21.05 -3.09
N LYS A 237 -7.89 20.98 -4.35
CA LYS A 237 -8.66 20.44 -5.49
C LYS A 237 -8.60 18.91 -5.60
N SER A 238 -7.84 18.25 -4.74
CA SER A 238 -7.71 16.79 -4.70
C SER A 238 -8.77 16.17 -3.78
N ARG A 239 -9.55 15.22 -4.28
CA ARG A 239 -10.60 14.54 -3.50
C ARG A 239 -10.05 13.60 -2.42
N SER A 240 -8.87 13.05 -2.66
CA SER A 240 -8.21 12.14 -1.72
C SER A 240 -6.69 12.31 -1.75
N LEU A 241 -6.05 12.02 -0.62
CA LEU A 241 -4.60 11.94 -0.50
C LEU A 241 -4.22 10.49 -0.28
N VAL A 242 -3.54 9.89 -1.25
CA VAL A 242 -3.01 8.53 -1.17
C VAL A 242 -1.56 8.61 -0.72
N VAL A 243 -1.33 8.20 0.53
CA VAL A 243 0.00 8.11 1.14
C VAL A 243 0.53 6.70 0.94
N VAL A 244 1.50 6.56 0.03
CA VAL A 244 2.29 5.33 -0.14
C VAL A 244 3.34 5.30 0.97
N TRP A 245 2.96 4.71 2.09
CA TRP A 245 3.68 4.86 3.34
C TRP A 245 4.87 3.89 3.45
N ASP A 246 5.96 4.42 3.98
CA ASP A 246 7.13 3.69 4.43
C ASP A 246 7.81 4.46 5.59
N PRO A 247 8.75 3.84 6.34
CA PRO A 247 9.34 4.47 7.52
C PRO A 247 10.06 5.81 7.32
N SER A 248 10.39 6.18 6.07
CA SER A 248 10.99 7.48 5.77
C SER A 248 9.97 8.59 5.48
N TYR A 249 8.67 8.28 5.36
CA TYR A 249 7.66 9.27 4.94
C TYR A 249 7.64 10.52 5.85
N LEU A 250 7.61 10.33 7.17
CA LEU A 250 7.55 11.43 8.15
C LEU A 250 8.88 12.17 8.34
N SER A 251 9.98 11.68 7.77
CA SER A 251 11.27 12.37 7.82
C SER A 251 11.49 13.31 6.64
N ARG A 252 10.53 13.39 5.70
CA ARG A 252 10.62 14.20 4.47
C ARG A 252 9.76 15.46 4.55
N LEU A 253 10.40 16.61 4.36
CA LEU A 253 9.76 17.93 4.49
C LEU A 253 8.50 18.07 3.62
N TRP A 254 8.66 17.84 2.33
CA TRP A 254 7.58 17.95 1.36
C TRP A 254 6.42 16.96 1.63
N CYS A 255 6.70 15.72 2.04
CA CYS A 255 5.65 14.75 2.36
C CYS A 255 4.81 15.17 3.58
N VAL A 256 5.46 15.74 4.60
CA VAL A 256 4.78 16.29 5.79
C VAL A 256 3.98 17.52 5.42
N PHE A 257 4.53 18.40 4.58
CA PHE A 257 3.84 19.58 4.07
C PHE A 257 2.59 19.22 3.28
N GLU A 258 2.68 18.26 2.34
CA GLU A 258 1.53 17.78 1.55
C GLU A 258 0.41 17.25 2.46
N LEU A 259 0.79 16.48 3.48
CA LEU A 259 -0.13 15.98 4.48
C LEU A 259 -0.78 17.11 5.28
N ALA A 260 0.00 18.09 5.75
CA ALA A 260 -0.49 19.24 6.49
C ALA A 260 -1.46 20.09 5.66
N ALA A 261 -1.06 20.41 4.43
CA ALA A 261 -1.85 21.17 3.48
C ALA A 261 -3.18 20.46 3.17
N PHE A 262 -3.17 19.15 2.92
CA PHE A 262 -4.39 18.37 2.68
C PHE A 262 -5.33 18.40 3.90
N LEU A 263 -4.81 18.15 5.10
CA LEU A 263 -5.62 18.15 6.33
C LEU A 263 -6.22 19.52 6.63
N ARG A 264 -5.49 20.60 6.32
CA ARG A 264 -5.99 21.97 6.45
C ARG A 264 -7.08 22.25 5.43
N ALA A 265 -6.83 21.96 4.17
CA ALA A 265 -7.74 22.25 3.06
C ALA A 265 -9.09 21.54 3.21
N HIS A 266 -9.09 20.36 3.82
CA HIS A 266 -10.27 19.48 3.91
C HIS A 266 -10.79 19.27 5.32
N ARG A 267 -10.48 20.18 6.26
CA ARG A 267 -10.89 20.05 7.68
C ARG A 267 -12.42 19.93 7.85
N GLU A 268 -13.19 20.55 6.97
CA GLU A 268 -14.65 20.63 7.03
C GLU A 268 -15.35 19.70 6.03
N ASP A 269 -14.60 19.00 5.17
CA ASP A 269 -15.17 18.13 4.14
C ASP A 269 -15.11 16.65 4.58
N PRO A 270 -16.24 16.08 5.04
CA PRO A 270 -16.29 14.68 5.47
C PRO A 270 -16.20 13.69 4.31
N GLN A 271 -16.34 14.13 3.04
CA GLN A 271 -16.26 13.26 1.88
C GLN A 271 -14.82 12.99 1.43
N THR A 272 -13.87 13.83 1.85
CA THR A 272 -12.46 13.65 1.49
C THR A 272 -11.82 12.54 2.31
N SER A 273 -10.95 11.76 1.66
CA SER A 273 -10.34 10.60 2.30
C SER A 273 -8.81 10.69 2.29
N LEU A 274 -8.21 10.66 3.47
CA LEU A 274 -6.80 10.35 3.64
C LEU A 274 -6.63 8.82 3.62
N VAL A 275 -5.96 8.29 2.61
CA VAL A 275 -5.74 6.85 2.43
C VAL A 275 -4.26 6.54 2.65
N ILE A 276 -3.93 5.85 3.74
CA ILE A 276 -2.54 5.50 4.06
C ILE A 276 -2.34 4.00 3.85
N LYS A 277 -1.42 3.64 2.95
CA LYS A 277 -1.14 2.24 2.59
C LYS A 277 0.35 1.92 2.73
N PRO A 278 0.72 1.02 3.67
CA PRO A 278 2.10 0.57 3.81
C PRO A 278 2.58 -0.25 2.62
N THR A 279 3.83 -0.03 2.19
CA THR A 279 4.48 -0.80 1.10
C THR A 279 4.64 -2.29 1.40
N VAL A 280 4.69 -2.70 2.69
CA VAL A 280 4.76 -4.12 3.10
C VAL A 280 3.52 -4.92 2.70
N LEU A 281 2.39 -4.27 2.39
CA LEU A 281 1.19 -4.94 1.89
C LEU A 281 1.42 -5.67 0.55
N VAL A 282 2.39 -5.22 -0.25
CA VAL A 282 2.69 -5.81 -1.55
C VAL A 282 3.25 -7.23 -1.44
N PRO A 283 4.39 -7.48 -0.77
CA PRO A 283 4.90 -8.83 -0.63
C PRO A 283 3.91 -9.75 0.10
N MET A 284 3.14 -9.22 1.05
CA MET A 284 2.07 -9.98 1.71
C MET A 284 1.00 -10.45 0.72
N THR A 285 0.50 -9.53 -0.10
CA THR A 285 -0.53 -9.81 -1.10
C THR A 285 -0.07 -10.87 -2.10
N PHE A 286 1.13 -10.72 -2.65
CA PHE A 286 1.68 -11.69 -3.59
C PHE A 286 1.89 -13.06 -2.95
N LEU A 287 2.46 -13.09 -1.75
CA LEU A 287 2.72 -14.34 -1.07
C LEU A 287 1.41 -15.09 -0.82
N MET A 288 0.40 -14.41 -0.27
CA MET A 288 -0.94 -14.99 -0.05
C MET A 288 -1.55 -15.52 -1.35
N ALA A 289 -1.57 -14.72 -2.42
CA ALA A 289 -2.16 -15.12 -3.70
C ALA A 289 -1.43 -16.31 -4.34
N VAL A 290 -0.09 -16.29 -4.35
CA VAL A 290 0.74 -17.36 -4.92
C VAL A 290 0.62 -18.64 -4.10
N THR A 291 0.69 -18.57 -2.77
CA THR A 291 0.56 -19.76 -1.93
C THR A 291 -0.82 -20.40 -2.09
N THR A 292 -1.88 -19.61 -2.16
CA THR A 292 -3.24 -20.09 -2.41
C THR A 292 -3.34 -20.74 -3.79
N ALA A 293 -2.88 -20.06 -4.84
CA ALA A 293 -2.93 -20.57 -6.21
C ALA A 293 -2.16 -21.89 -6.37
N LEU A 294 -0.95 -21.99 -5.80
CA LEU A 294 -0.14 -23.20 -5.82
C LEU A 294 -0.78 -24.35 -5.02
N THR A 295 -1.37 -24.06 -3.86
CA THR A 295 -2.05 -25.08 -3.05
C THR A 295 -3.26 -25.66 -3.79
N LEU A 296 -4.03 -24.81 -4.48
CA LEU A 296 -5.20 -25.25 -5.25
C LEU A 296 -4.81 -25.97 -6.54
N LEU A 297 -3.72 -25.54 -7.19
CA LEU A 297 -3.13 -26.25 -8.32
C LEU A 297 -2.68 -27.65 -7.88
N PHE A 298 -2.03 -27.75 -6.73
CA PHE A 298 -1.61 -29.02 -6.14
C PHE A 298 -2.81 -29.93 -5.83
N GLU A 299 -3.87 -29.39 -5.19
CA GLU A 299 -5.12 -30.12 -4.94
C GLU A 299 -5.73 -30.66 -6.24
N THR A 300 -5.73 -29.87 -7.31
CA THR A 300 -6.30 -30.26 -8.60
C THR A 300 -5.44 -31.27 -9.34
N CYS A 301 -4.11 -31.19 -9.20
CA CYS A 301 -3.12 -31.97 -9.94
C CYS A 301 -2.75 -33.30 -9.28
N LEU A 302 -2.95 -33.50 -7.98
CA LEU A 302 -2.67 -34.78 -7.32
C LEU A 302 -3.89 -35.70 -7.12
N PRO A 303 -3.70 -37.02 -6.99
CA PRO A 303 -4.76 -37.96 -6.63
C PRO A 303 -5.43 -37.58 -5.30
N ASP A 304 -6.73 -37.82 -5.14
CA ASP A 304 -7.46 -37.49 -3.91
C ASP A 304 -7.36 -38.63 -2.87
N THR A 305 -6.14 -39.03 -2.50
CA THR A 305 -5.88 -40.05 -1.46
C THR A 305 -5.80 -39.44 -0.06
N ASP A 306 -5.89 -40.29 0.97
CA ASP A 306 -5.70 -39.86 2.36
C ASP A 306 -4.32 -39.23 2.57
N GLU A 307 -3.24 -39.79 2.01
CA GLU A 307 -1.90 -39.20 2.15
C GLU A 307 -1.81 -37.82 1.52
N VAL A 308 -2.42 -37.63 0.35
CA VAL A 308 -2.46 -36.33 -0.33
C VAL A 308 -3.31 -35.32 0.46
N ALA A 309 -4.39 -35.76 1.10
CA ALA A 309 -5.19 -34.90 1.97
C ALA A 309 -4.39 -34.42 3.20
N PHE A 310 -3.59 -35.30 3.83
CA PHE A 310 -2.67 -34.91 4.90
C PHE A 310 -1.57 -33.97 4.40
N LEU A 311 -0.97 -34.27 3.23
CA LEU A 311 0.04 -33.44 2.61
C LEU A 311 -0.51 -32.05 2.25
N ARG A 312 -1.78 -31.94 1.84
CA ARG A 312 -2.46 -30.65 1.61
C ARG A 312 -2.56 -29.83 2.89
N ILE A 313 -3.00 -30.45 4.01
CA ILE A 313 -3.07 -29.76 5.31
C ILE A 313 -1.67 -29.29 5.70
N PHE A 314 -0.66 -30.15 5.51
CA PHE A 314 0.74 -29.81 5.76
C PHE A 314 1.20 -28.62 4.88
N LEU A 315 1.01 -28.66 3.57
CA LEU A 315 1.39 -27.57 2.66
C LEU A 315 0.69 -26.26 3.01
N PHE A 316 -0.60 -26.29 3.32
CA PHE A 316 -1.35 -25.10 3.73
C PHE A 316 -0.77 -24.50 5.02
N VAL A 317 -0.49 -25.35 6.02
CA VAL A 317 0.16 -24.96 7.28
C VAL A 317 1.55 -24.36 7.02
N PHE A 318 2.40 -25.02 6.24
CA PHE A 318 3.76 -24.57 5.98
C PHE A 318 3.79 -23.28 5.17
N SER A 319 2.86 -23.10 4.23
CA SER A 319 2.70 -21.87 3.46
C SER A 319 2.27 -20.67 4.32
N SER A 320 1.71 -20.93 5.51
CA SER A 320 1.32 -19.88 6.47
C SER A 320 2.51 -19.33 7.27
N LEU A 321 3.64 -20.05 7.37
CA LEU A 321 4.80 -19.60 8.17
C LEU A 321 5.44 -18.31 7.61
N PRO A 322 5.69 -18.20 6.29
CA PRO A 322 6.15 -16.95 5.69
C PRO A 322 5.18 -15.77 5.89
N ASN A 323 3.87 -16.06 5.92
CA ASN A 323 2.84 -15.05 6.19
C ASN A 323 2.96 -14.52 7.64
N ILE A 324 3.16 -15.38 8.63
CA ILE A 324 3.41 -14.97 10.03
C ILE A 324 4.60 -14.01 10.11
N TRP A 325 5.72 -14.35 9.46
CA TRP A 325 6.90 -13.49 9.44
C TRP A 325 6.62 -12.11 8.82
N LEU A 326 5.90 -12.07 7.69
CA LEU A 326 5.51 -10.79 7.08
C LEU A 326 4.56 -9.97 7.96
N PHE A 327 3.59 -10.61 8.64
CA PHE A 327 2.71 -9.93 9.58
C PHE A 327 3.50 -9.39 10.79
N GLN A 328 4.48 -10.13 11.30
CA GLN A 328 5.38 -9.62 12.34
C GLN A 328 6.18 -8.41 11.85
N ARG A 329 6.71 -8.46 10.62
CA ARG A 329 7.41 -7.32 10.00
C ARG A 329 6.49 -6.11 9.84
N LEU A 330 5.24 -6.31 9.41
CA LEU A 330 4.23 -5.27 9.36
C LEU A 330 4.01 -4.67 10.75
N TRP A 331 3.87 -5.49 11.80
CA TRP A 331 3.69 -5.00 13.16
C TRP A 331 4.88 -4.22 13.70
N GLN A 332 6.11 -4.69 13.47
CA GLN A 332 7.32 -3.94 13.79
C GLN A 332 7.33 -2.58 13.12
N THR A 333 6.96 -2.55 11.83
CA THR A 333 6.87 -1.33 11.04
C THR A 333 5.78 -0.37 11.58
N VAL A 334 4.63 -0.91 11.98
CA VAL A 334 3.53 -0.14 12.59
C VAL A 334 3.92 0.42 13.95
N MET A 335 4.60 -0.36 14.80
CA MET A 335 5.05 0.11 16.12
C MET A 335 6.12 1.20 15.98
N GLU A 336 7.05 1.05 15.02
CA GLU A 336 8.01 2.10 14.72
C GLU A 336 7.30 3.35 14.17
N ALA A 337 6.30 3.18 13.31
CA ALA A 337 5.47 4.30 12.86
C ALA A 337 4.76 5.00 14.02
N GLU A 338 4.16 4.24 14.96
CA GLU A 338 3.50 4.81 16.15
C GLU A 338 4.50 5.64 16.98
N LYS A 339 5.74 5.14 17.15
CA LYS A 339 6.81 5.87 17.83
C LYS A 339 7.23 7.13 17.07
N GLN A 340 7.39 7.03 15.74
CA GLN A 340 7.69 8.17 14.88
C GLN A 340 6.59 9.23 14.96
N PHE A 341 5.32 8.85 14.92
CA PHE A 341 4.21 9.76 15.12
C PHE A 341 4.26 10.40 16.51
N GLY A 342 4.46 9.62 17.57
CA GLY A 342 4.49 10.13 18.95
C GLY A 342 5.64 11.07 19.25
N THR A 343 6.79 10.89 18.58
CA THR A 343 7.99 11.71 18.73
C THR A 343 8.22 12.66 17.55
N PHE A 344 7.24 12.77 16.66
CA PHE A 344 7.31 13.57 15.44
C PHE A 344 7.63 15.01 15.81
N SER A 345 8.65 15.59 15.20
CA SER A 345 8.92 17.02 15.29
C SER A 345 9.29 17.56 13.92
N PHE A 346 8.66 18.66 13.54
CA PHE A 346 8.91 19.34 12.27
C PHE A 346 10.37 19.77 12.15
N GLN A 347 11.00 20.13 13.27
CA GLN A 347 12.40 20.53 13.28
C GLN A 347 13.37 19.41 12.87
N LYS A 348 13.01 18.14 13.12
CA LYS A 348 13.81 16.96 12.77
C LYS A 348 13.61 16.51 11.32
N VAL A 349 12.66 17.11 10.60
CA VAL A 349 12.35 16.74 9.23
C VAL A 349 13.46 17.21 8.30
N THR A 350 13.86 16.33 7.37
CA THR A 350 14.98 16.57 6.46
C THR A 350 14.51 17.20 5.16
N CYS A 351 15.33 18.11 4.65
CA CYS A 351 15.09 18.85 3.42
C CYS A 351 16.35 18.84 2.54
N TYR A 352 16.20 18.88 1.21
CA TYR A 352 17.34 18.77 0.30
C TYR A 352 18.27 19.99 0.42
N CYS A 353 17.71 21.21 0.41
CA CYS A 353 18.53 22.43 0.53
C CYS A 353 19.35 22.44 1.83
N CYS A 354 18.77 21.97 2.94
CA CYS A 354 19.48 21.80 4.21
C CYS A 354 20.68 20.83 4.07
N SER A 355 20.47 19.70 3.39
CA SER A 355 21.50 18.66 3.23
C SER A 355 22.65 19.06 2.29
N THR A 356 22.42 20.03 1.39
CA THR A 356 23.45 20.60 0.51
C THR A 356 24.01 21.92 1.02
N ASN A 357 23.79 22.23 2.31
CA ASN A 357 24.22 23.47 2.95
C ASN A 357 23.74 24.73 2.19
N HIS A 358 22.50 24.69 1.73
CA HIS A 358 21.83 25.74 0.93
C HIS A 358 22.59 26.15 -0.31
N ARG A 359 23.26 25.18 -0.96
CA ARG A 359 23.92 25.37 -2.25
C ARG A 359 23.35 24.45 -3.32
N ASP A 360 23.19 24.98 -4.52
CA ASP A 360 22.85 24.20 -5.70
C ASP A 360 24.09 23.45 -6.25
N SER A 361 23.90 22.69 -7.33
CA SER A 361 24.97 21.95 -8.01
C SER A 361 26.04 22.84 -8.65
N ARG A 362 25.77 24.14 -8.81
CA ARG A 362 26.68 25.16 -9.33
C ARG A 362 27.35 25.97 -8.21
N GLY A 363 27.01 25.71 -6.95
CA GLY A 363 27.50 26.41 -5.77
C GLY A 363 26.75 27.69 -5.41
N ASN A 364 25.70 28.06 -6.14
CA ASN A 364 24.88 29.23 -5.85
C ASN A 364 24.05 29.01 -4.58
N GLN A 365 23.82 30.09 -3.82
CA GLN A 365 22.98 30.05 -2.64
C GLN A 365 21.51 29.89 -3.05
N ILE A 366 20.80 28.98 -2.40
CA ILE A 366 19.37 28.73 -2.61
C ILE A 366 18.58 29.03 -1.33
N PRO A 367 17.32 29.46 -1.45
CA PRO A 367 16.47 29.68 -0.28
C PRO A 367 16.22 28.37 0.47
N CYS A 368 15.96 28.50 1.76
CA CYS A 368 15.66 27.35 2.61
C CYS A 368 14.19 26.94 2.48
N ASP A 369 13.92 25.82 1.79
CA ASP A 369 12.58 25.22 1.71
C ASP A 369 11.94 25.08 3.11
N LYS A 370 12.74 24.68 4.10
CA LYS A 370 12.23 24.45 5.46
C LYS A 370 11.65 25.72 6.07
N GLU A 371 12.32 26.86 5.90
CA GLU A 371 11.83 28.13 6.44
C GLU A 371 10.58 28.64 5.72
N ILE A 372 10.53 28.47 4.40
CA ILE A 372 9.35 28.86 3.60
C ILE A 372 8.15 28.01 4.04
N LEU A 373 8.30 26.68 4.06
CA LEU A 373 7.19 25.79 4.42
C LEU A 373 6.80 25.92 5.89
N GLU A 374 7.75 26.22 6.79
CA GLU A 374 7.45 26.57 8.18
C GLU A 374 6.54 27.80 8.27
N GLY A 375 6.84 28.85 7.49
CA GLY A 375 6.00 30.03 7.38
C GLY A 375 4.57 29.70 6.94
N SER A 376 4.41 28.90 5.88
CA SER A 376 3.09 28.48 5.39
C SER A 376 2.32 27.63 6.42
N ILE A 377 3.02 26.77 7.16
CA ILE A 377 2.43 25.98 8.26
C ILE A 377 1.96 26.88 9.40
N VAL A 378 2.77 27.87 9.79
CA VAL A 378 2.38 28.85 10.83
C VAL A 378 1.14 29.61 10.39
N GLU A 379 1.03 29.99 9.11
CA GLU A 379 -0.17 30.65 8.59
C GLU A 379 -1.42 29.75 8.64
N TRP A 380 -1.29 28.46 8.33
CA TRP A 380 -2.42 27.52 8.32
C TRP A 380 -2.87 27.03 9.70
N TYR A 381 -1.91 26.77 10.58
CA TYR A 381 -2.13 26.12 11.89
C TYR A 381 -1.98 27.10 13.06
N GLY A 382 -1.52 28.32 12.83
CA GLY A 382 -1.15 29.29 13.86
C GLY A 382 0.23 29.04 14.48
N SER A 383 0.69 27.79 14.50
CA SER A 383 2.05 27.43 14.92
C SER A 383 2.47 26.04 14.41
N VAL A 384 3.77 25.80 14.39
CA VAL A 384 4.35 24.46 14.13
C VAL A 384 3.90 23.43 15.18
N ASN A 385 3.71 23.86 16.43
CA ASN A 385 3.27 22.98 17.52
C ASN A 385 1.86 22.41 17.28
N GLU A 386 0.95 23.21 16.72
CA GLU A 386 -0.40 22.76 16.37
C GLU A 386 -0.38 21.74 15.22
N LEU A 387 0.51 21.91 14.24
CA LEU A 387 0.76 20.88 13.23
C LEU A 387 1.30 19.60 13.87
N GLU A 388 2.36 19.71 14.69
CA GLU A 388 2.95 18.55 15.36
C GLU A 388 1.91 17.81 16.20
N LEU A 389 1.05 18.52 16.92
CA LEU A 389 -0.05 17.95 17.68
C LEU A 389 -1.04 17.23 16.76
N SER A 390 -1.42 17.84 15.63
CA SER A 390 -2.31 17.23 14.63
C SER A 390 -1.71 15.94 14.03
N VAL A 391 -0.41 15.91 13.75
CA VAL A 391 0.29 14.72 13.25
C VAL A 391 0.37 13.64 14.34
N ARG A 392 0.75 14.00 15.56
CA ARG A 392 0.85 13.11 16.73
C ARG A 392 -0.49 12.49 17.14
N THR A 393 -1.60 13.14 16.79
CA THR A 393 -2.97 12.72 17.17
C THR A 393 -3.76 12.26 15.95
N LYS A 394 -4.38 13.17 15.19
CA LYS A 394 -5.31 12.87 14.11
C LYS A 394 -4.71 11.96 13.03
N VAL A 395 -3.50 12.27 12.55
CA VAL A 395 -2.85 11.46 11.51
C VAL A 395 -2.47 10.10 12.05
N ARG A 396 -1.84 10.06 13.24
CA ARG A 396 -1.53 8.81 13.93
C ARG A 396 -2.78 7.95 14.10
N ASP A 397 -3.87 8.51 14.56
CA ASP A 397 -5.10 7.76 14.84
C ASP A 397 -5.72 7.24 13.53
N SER A 398 -5.70 8.04 12.45
CA SER A 398 -6.09 7.60 11.11
C SER A 398 -5.20 6.47 10.58
N PHE A 399 -3.87 6.59 10.74
CA PHE A 399 -2.91 5.54 10.38
C PHE A 399 -3.18 4.25 11.16
N ILE A 400 -3.33 4.35 12.48
CA ILE A 400 -3.59 3.19 13.34
C ILE A 400 -4.93 2.56 12.98
N GLU A 401 -5.99 3.35 12.74
CA GLU A 401 -7.28 2.81 12.32
C GLU A 401 -7.17 2.04 10.99
N GLN A 402 -6.53 2.63 9.97
CA GLN A 402 -6.41 2.02 8.65
C GLN A 402 -5.49 0.79 8.64
N VAL A 403 -4.43 0.78 9.43
CA VAL A 403 -3.39 -0.26 9.37
C VAL A 403 -3.55 -1.33 10.46
N THR A 404 -4.10 -1.02 11.64
CA THR A 404 -4.17 -1.98 12.76
C THR A 404 -5.53 -2.63 12.97
N ARG A 405 -6.63 -1.97 12.59
CA ARG A 405 -7.97 -2.54 12.79
C ARG A 405 -8.19 -3.71 11.84
N PHE A 406 -7.82 -3.49 10.57
CA PHE A 406 -7.89 -4.48 9.52
C PHE A 406 -6.90 -4.11 8.40
N PRO A 407 -5.62 -4.52 8.48
CA PRO A 407 -4.48 -3.91 7.75
C PRO A 407 -4.67 -3.81 6.24
N MET A 408 -5.38 -4.78 5.66
CA MET A 408 -5.64 -4.82 4.21
C MET A 408 -7.00 -4.19 3.83
N GLY A 409 -7.97 -4.14 4.74
CA GLY A 409 -9.40 -3.98 4.43
C GLY A 409 -10.05 -5.30 3.97
N TYR A 410 -11.33 -5.52 4.29
CA TYR A 410 -12.06 -6.76 3.90
C TYR A 410 -12.06 -6.96 2.38
N GLN A 411 -12.34 -5.88 1.64
CA GLN A 411 -12.34 -5.90 0.18
C GLN A 411 -11.00 -6.34 -0.42
N TRP A 412 -9.89 -5.89 0.15
CA TRP A 412 -8.56 -6.30 -0.31
C TRP A 412 -8.34 -7.79 -0.05
N MET A 413 -8.67 -8.27 1.15
CA MET A 413 -8.48 -9.69 1.47
C MET A 413 -9.36 -10.59 0.61
N VAL A 414 -10.62 -10.24 0.38
CA VAL A 414 -11.48 -10.95 -0.58
C VAL A 414 -10.84 -10.90 -1.96
N GLY A 415 -10.40 -9.74 -2.45
CA GLY A 415 -9.73 -9.61 -3.74
C GLY A 415 -8.51 -10.53 -3.89
N VAL A 416 -7.62 -10.56 -2.89
CA VAL A 416 -6.43 -11.44 -2.87
C VAL A 416 -6.81 -12.92 -2.85
N GLN A 417 -7.92 -13.27 -2.21
CA GLN A 417 -8.40 -14.65 -2.10
C GLN A 417 -9.33 -15.07 -3.24
N THR A 418 -9.50 -14.26 -4.28
CA THR A 418 -10.30 -14.65 -5.47
C THR A 418 -9.73 -15.90 -6.15
N CYS A 419 -8.43 -16.19 -6.00
CA CYS A 419 -7.82 -17.45 -6.44
C CYS A 419 -8.50 -18.70 -5.85
N ILE A 420 -9.09 -18.62 -4.64
CA ILE A 420 -9.88 -19.70 -4.05
C ILE A 420 -11.07 -20.03 -4.94
N LEU A 421 -11.81 -19.01 -5.38
CA LEU A 421 -12.93 -19.21 -6.28
C LEU A 421 -12.44 -19.86 -7.59
N TRP A 422 -11.37 -19.34 -8.19
CA TRP A 422 -10.85 -19.83 -9.47
C TRP A 422 -10.41 -21.29 -9.38
N GLY A 423 -9.59 -21.64 -8.39
CA GLY A 423 -9.10 -23.01 -8.23
C GLY A 423 -10.17 -24.02 -7.81
N GLN A 424 -11.28 -23.58 -7.21
CA GLN A 424 -12.38 -24.46 -6.84
C GLN A 424 -13.45 -24.60 -7.94
N LEU A 425 -13.46 -23.73 -8.96
CA LEU A 425 -14.29 -23.93 -10.15
C LEU A 425 -13.89 -25.17 -10.94
N ASP A 426 -12.62 -25.55 -10.91
CA ASP A 426 -12.08 -26.75 -11.54
C ASP A 426 -12.71 -28.05 -10.98
N PRO A 427 -12.68 -28.33 -9.66
CA PRO A 427 -13.35 -29.49 -9.06
C PRO A 427 -14.88 -29.42 -9.11
N VAL A 428 -15.48 -28.23 -9.24
CA VAL A 428 -16.93 -28.06 -9.44
C VAL A 428 -17.32 -28.49 -10.86
N ALA A 429 -16.60 -28.02 -11.88
CA ALA A 429 -16.83 -28.39 -13.28
C ALA A 429 -16.67 -29.90 -13.50
N ALA A 430 -15.61 -30.49 -12.94
CA ALA A 430 -15.35 -31.94 -13.03
C ALA A 430 -16.54 -32.76 -12.49
N ARG A 431 -17.08 -32.39 -11.33
CA ARG A 431 -18.23 -33.09 -10.71
C ARG A 431 -19.53 -32.88 -11.47
N ALA A 432 -19.78 -31.67 -11.95
CA ALA A 432 -20.95 -31.36 -12.76
C ALA A 432 -20.94 -32.15 -14.07
N HIS A 433 -19.77 -32.25 -14.73
CA HIS A 433 -19.58 -33.04 -15.95
C HIS A 433 -19.88 -34.53 -15.73
N GLY A 434 -19.40 -35.10 -14.63
CA GLY A 434 -19.72 -36.48 -14.24
C GLY A 434 -21.14 -36.69 -13.67
N GLY A 435 -22.05 -35.71 -13.81
CA GLY A 435 -23.44 -35.83 -13.36
C GLY A 435 -23.68 -35.72 -11.84
N ALA A 436 -22.63 -35.49 -11.05
CA ALA A 436 -22.68 -35.38 -9.59
C ALA A 436 -23.05 -33.96 -9.14
N TYR A 437 -24.22 -33.46 -9.57
CA TYR A 437 -24.64 -32.07 -9.37
C TYR A 437 -24.78 -31.66 -7.89
N SER A 438 -25.22 -32.57 -7.01
CA SER A 438 -25.33 -32.30 -5.58
C SER A 438 -23.96 -32.05 -4.93
N PHE A 439 -22.95 -32.84 -5.31
CA PHE A 439 -21.56 -32.63 -4.87
C PHE A 439 -20.95 -31.37 -5.48
N ALA A 440 -21.20 -31.09 -6.76
CA ALA A 440 -20.76 -29.86 -7.41
C ALA A 440 -21.32 -28.61 -6.70
N ALA A 441 -22.62 -28.61 -6.42
CA ALA A 441 -23.30 -27.53 -5.71
C ALA A 441 -22.78 -27.37 -4.27
N SER A 442 -22.61 -28.48 -3.53
CA SER A 442 -22.05 -28.42 -2.17
C SER A 442 -20.60 -27.90 -2.16
N LYS A 443 -19.78 -28.33 -3.13
CA LYS A 443 -18.42 -27.82 -3.30
C LYS A 443 -18.42 -26.31 -3.61
N LEU A 444 -19.33 -25.83 -4.44
CA LEU A 444 -19.47 -24.39 -4.71
C LEU A 444 -19.90 -23.61 -3.46
N ILE A 445 -20.88 -24.10 -2.70
CA ILE A 445 -21.35 -23.49 -1.45
C ILE A 445 -20.20 -23.37 -0.42
N THR A 446 -19.47 -24.47 -0.21
CA THR A 446 -18.31 -24.46 0.70
C THR A 446 -17.17 -23.56 0.18
N THR A 447 -16.97 -23.47 -1.13
CA THR A 447 -16.02 -22.53 -1.75
C THR A 447 -16.35 -21.08 -1.42
N ILE A 448 -17.63 -20.69 -1.53
CA ILE A 448 -18.09 -19.35 -1.17
C ILE A 448 -17.77 -19.05 0.29
N ALA A 449 -17.95 -20.01 1.20
CA ALA A 449 -17.58 -19.87 2.60
C ALA A 449 -16.07 -19.64 2.82
N TRP A 450 -15.25 -20.46 2.17
CA TRP A 450 -13.79 -20.34 2.21
C TRP A 450 -13.33 -18.97 1.74
N PHE A 451 -13.87 -18.52 0.61
CA PHE A 451 -13.57 -17.24 -0.02
C PHE A 451 -14.01 -16.04 0.81
N LEU A 452 -15.27 -16.02 1.28
CA LEU A 452 -15.86 -14.81 1.86
C LEU A 452 -15.63 -14.64 3.35
N TRP A 453 -15.46 -15.70 4.15
CA TRP A 453 -15.29 -15.53 5.60
C TRP A 453 -14.31 -16.47 6.29
N VAL A 454 -14.15 -17.73 5.87
CA VAL A 454 -13.23 -18.64 6.58
C VAL A 454 -11.79 -18.16 6.46
N VAL A 455 -11.29 -17.97 5.23
CA VAL A 455 -9.92 -17.47 5.02
C VAL A 455 -9.75 -16.04 5.55
N PRO A 456 -10.68 -15.10 5.30
CA PRO A 456 -10.65 -13.79 5.94
C PRO A 456 -10.49 -13.80 7.47
N VAL A 457 -11.27 -14.61 8.17
CA VAL A 457 -11.19 -14.70 9.63
C VAL A 457 -9.91 -15.40 10.08
N HIS A 458 -9.44 -16.41 9.34
CA HIS A 458 -8.16 -17.04 9.60
C HIS A 458 -7.00 -16.04 9.53
N TYR A 459 -6.91 -15.23 8.47
CA TYR A 459 -5.85 -14.22 8.37
C TYR A 459 -5.98 -13.11 9.41
N LEU A 460 -7.20 -12.72 9.81
CA LEU A 460 -7.39 -11.82 10.93
C LEU A 460 -6.86 -12.42 12.24
N PHE A 461 -7.08 -13.72 12.45
CA PHE A 461 -6.52 -14.45 13.58
C PHE A 461 -4.98 -14.51 13.52
N VAL A 462 -4.40 -14.87 12.37
CA VAL A 462 -2.93 -14.87 12.15
C VAL A 462 -2.34 -13.50 12.43
N PHE A 463 -3.00 -12.43 11.97
CA PHE A 463 -2.56 -11.06 12.21
C PHE A 463 -2.54 -10.71 13.70
N ARG A 464 -3.57 -11.10 14.47
CA ARG A 464 -3.65 -10.88 15.92
C ARG A 464 -2.64 -11.72 16.71
N VAL A 465 -2.43 -12.97 16.33
CA VAL A 465 -1.39 -13.82 16.93
C VAL A 465 0.00 -13.25 16.64
N SER A 466 0.25 -12.80 15.41
CA SER A 466 1.52 -12.16 15.02
C SER A 466 1.78 -10.87 15.80
N HIS A 467 0.74 -10.08 16.09
CA HIS A 467 0.83 -8.92 16.96
C HIS A 467 1.28 -9.31 18.37
N TRP A 468 0.60 -10.30 18.96
CA TRP A 468 0.89 -10.79 20.31
C TRP A 468 2.32 -11.32 20.40
N MET A 469 2.77 -12.10 19.41
CA MET A 469 4.16 -12.57 19.32
C MET A 469 5.15 -11.39 19.24
N THR A 470 4.83 -10.37 18.44
CA THR A 470 5.69 -9.20 18.23
C THR A 470 5.88 -8.41 19.53
N ILE A 471 4.81 -8.18 20.30
CA ILE A 471 4.90 -7.50 21.61
C ILE A 471 5.83 -8.25 22.58
N HIS A 472 5.87 -9.59 22.50
CA HIS A 472 6.69 -10.41 23.38
C HIS A 472 8.14 -10.58 22.90
N GLN A 473 8.54 -10.01 21.76
CA GLN A 473 9.92 -10.12 21.26
C GLN A 473 10.96 -9.44 22.16
N SER A 474 10.54 -8.46 22.97
CA SER A 474 11.38 -7.75 23.95
C SER A 474 11.54 -8.48 25.29
N LYS A 475 10.85 -9.62 25.47
CA LYS A 475 10.90 -10.41 26.71
C LYS A 475 12.14 -11.33 26.75
N PRO A 476 12.48 -11.92 27.92
CA PRO A 476 13.59 -12.87 28.03
C PRO A 476 13.48 -14.03 27.02
N LEU A 477 14.63 -14.57 26.61
CA LEU A 477 14.75 -15.56 25.53
C LEU A 477 13.77 -16.73 25.65
N LEU A 478 13.64 -17.32 26.85
CA LEU A 478 12.74 -18.45 27.09
C LEU A 478 11.27 -18.08 26.81
N LEU A 479 10.82 -16.92 27.28
CA LEU A 479 9.45 -16.45 27.05
C LEU A 479 9.22 -16.11 25.58
N ARG A 480 10.23 -15.56 24.89
CA ARG A 480 10.17 -15.31 23.45
C ARG A 480 10.04 -16.59 22.64
N ILE A 481 10.81 -17.63 22.98
CA ILE A 481 10.71 -18.95 22.33
C ILE A 481 9.33 -19.56 22.60
N LEU A 482 8.89 -19.57 23.87
CA LEU A 482 7.59 -20.13 24.24
C LEU A 482 6.44 -19.44 23.52
N THR A 483 6.39 -18.10 23.53
CA THR A 483 5.36 -17.33 22.84
C THR A 483 5.39 -17.55 21.32
N THR A 484 6.57 -17.69 20.74
CA THR A 484 6.72 -18.03 19.32
C THR A 484 6.14 -19.42 19.04
N CYS A 485 6.51 -20.45 19.80
CA CYS A 485 6.00 -21.81 19.64
C CYS A 485 4.47 -21.89 19.81
N VAL A 486 3.93 -21.23 20.84
CA VAL A 486 2.48 -21.18 21.08
C VAL A 486 1.76 -20.44 19.95
N GLY A 487 2.32 -19.32 19.46
CA GLY A 487 1.75 -18.58 18.35
C GLY A 487 1.69 -19.41 17.06
N TYR A 488 2.77 -20.10 16.71
CA TYR A 488 2.79 -21.01 15.56
C TYR A 488 1.78 -22.15 15.74
N ALA A 489 1.77 -22.82 16.89
CA ALA A 489 0.81 -23.89 17.17
C ALA A 489 -0.66 -23.40 17.03
N ALA A 490 -0.96 -22.20 17.54
CA ALA A 490 -2.29 -21.61 17.44
C ALA A 490 -2.71 -21.35 15.99
N VAL A 491 -1.81 -20.81 15.15
CA VAL A 491 -2.08 -20.60 13.71
C VAL A 491 -2.31 -21.94 13.00
N ILE A 492 -1.48 -22.95 13.28
CA ILE A 492 -1.60 -24.29 12.70
C ILE A 492 -2.94 -24.92 13.06
N MET A 493 -3.35 -24.88 14.33
CA MET A 493 -4.63 -25.41 14.76
C MET A 493 -5.80 -24.68 14.12
N SER A 494 -5.73 -23.35 14.00
CA SER A 494 -6.77 -22.55 13.34
C SER A 494 -6.88 -22.87 11.85
N ALA A 495 -5.77 -23.13 11.17
CA ALA A 495 -5.77 -23.54 9.77
C ALA A 495 -6.38 -24.95 9.59
N ALA A 496 -5.95 -25.91 10.41
CA ALA A 496 -6.35 -27.30 10.31
C ALA A 496 -7.83 -27.53 10.71
N CYS A 497 -8.35 -26.79 11.70
CA CYS A 497 -9.69 -27.06 12.25
C CYS A 497 -10.80 -26.95 11.21
N PHE A 498 -10.74 -25.99 10.28
CA PHE A 498 -11.75 -25.85 9.22
C PHE A 498 -11.69 -26.98 8.20
N HIS A 499 -10.49 -27.44 7.84
CA HIS A 499 -10.32 -28.60 6.96
C HIS A 499 -10.81 -29.90 7.64
N ILE A 500 -10.50 -30.10 8.91
CA ILE A 500 -10.95 -31.25 9.70
C ILE A 500 -12.48 -31.23 9.83
N LEU A 501 -13.07 -30.08 10.16
CA LEU A 501 -14.52 -29.91 10.26
C LEU A 501 -15.20 -30.26 8.93
N GLN A 502 -14.69 -29.72 7.82
CA GLN A 502 -15.23 -30.04 6.50
C GLN A 502 -15.14 -31.54 6.22
N ALA A 503 -13.95 -32.14 6.39
CA ALA A 503 -13.76 -33.58 6.15
C ALA A 503 -14.69 -34.44 7.02
N ALA A 504 -14.82 -34.12 8.31
CA ALA A 504 -15.69 -34.83 9.24
C ALA A 504 -17.17 -34.75 8.82
N LEU A 505 -17.65 -33.59 8.35
CA LEU A 505 -19.03 -33.44 7.88
C LEU A 505 -19.31 -34.29 6.64
N TYR A 506 -18.40 -34.32 5.67
CA TYR A 506 -18.55 -35.17 4.47
C TYR A 506 -18.44 -36.67 4.77
N GLN A 507 -17.67 -37.06 5.81
CA GLN A 507 -17.62 -38.45 6.27
C GLN A 507 -18.86 -38.85 7.07
N ALA A 508 -19.42 -37.94 7.86
CA ALA A 508 -20.61 -38.21 8.67
C ALA A 508 -21.90 -38.23 7.84
N ILE A 509 -21.95 -37.49 6.73
CA ILE A 509 -23.14 -37.35 5.88
C ILE A 509 -22.75 -37.52 4.39
N PRO A 510 -22.25 -38.70 3.98
CA PRO A 510 -21.74 -38.92 2.62
C PRO A 510 -22.87 -38.88 1.56
N GLU A 511 -24.08 -39.30 1.95
CA GLU A 511 -25.22 -39.42 1.03
C GLU A 511 -25.87 -38.07 0.70
N GLU A 512 -25.71 -37.08 1.59
CA GLU A 512 -26.37 -35.77 1.49
C GLU A 512 -25.34 -34.63 1.50
N PRO A 513 -24.52 -34.48 0.44
CA PRO A 513 -23.43 -33.52 0.42
C PRO A 513 -23.93 -32.07 0.57
N LEU A 514 -25.14 -31.76 0.11
CA LEU A 514 -25.75 -30.44 0.28
C LEU A 514 -26.02 -30.12 1.75
N ILE A 515 -26.49 -31.11 2.54
CA ILE A 515 -26.69 -30.95 3.98
C ILE A 515 -25.33 -30.73 4.66
N ALA A 516 -24.31 -31.54 4.32
CA ALA A 516 -22.96 -31.37 4.86
C ALA A 516 -22.39 -29.96 4.56
N GLY A 517 -22.55 -29.48 3.32
CA GLY A 517 -22.12 -28.15 2.90
C GLY A 517 -22.89 -27.02 3.62
N GLY A 518 -24.20 -27.17 3.78
CA GLY A 518 -25.05 -26.23 4.53
C GLY A 518 -24.68 -26.14 6.00
N VAL A 519 -24.43 -27.29 6.66
CA VAL A 519 -23.95 -27.34 8.05
C VAL A 519 -22.58 -26.67 8.18
N PHE A 520 -21.66 -26.94 7.25
CA PHE A 520 -20.35 -26.27 7.23
C PHE A 520 -20.48 -24.75 7.14
N VAL A 521 -21.32 -24.25 6.23
CA VAL A 521 -21.61 -22.81 6.09
C VAL A 521 -22.17 -22.24 7.40
N GLY A 522 -23.20 -22.86 7.96
CA GLY A 522 -23.84 -22.38 9.19
C GLY A 522 -22.86 -22.29 10.36
N VAL A 523 -22.08 -23.35 10.60
CA VAL A 523 -21.08 -23.40 11.68
C VAL A 523 -19.97 -22.36 11.45
N THR A 524 -19.40 -22.32 10.25
CA THR A 524 -18.29 -21.40 9.96
C THR A 524 -18.71 -19.93 9.93
N LEU A 525 -19.95 -19.62 9.52
CA LEU A 525 -20.49 -18.27 9.57
C LEU A 525 -20.68 -17.80 11.02
N GLY A 526 -21.19 -18.67 11.90
CA GLY A 526 -21.28 -18.39 13.34
C GLY A 526 -19.90 -18.14 13.97
N LEU A 527 -18.93 -19.01 13.68
CA LEU A 527 -17.54 -18.83 14.12
C LEU A 527 -16.91 -17.56 13.56
N ALA A 528 -17.20 -17.22 12.31
CA ALA A 528 -16.70 -16.01 11.66
C ALA A 528 -17.29 -14.74 12.29
N ALA A 529 -18.59 -14.73 12.61
CA ALA A 529 -19.23 -13.62 13.30
C ALA A 529 -18.64 -13.38 14.70
N VAL A 530 -18.46 -14.46 15.47
CA VAL A 530 -17.81 -14.40 16.79
C VAL A 530 -16.35 -13.96 16.66
N GLY A 531 -15.60 -14.57 15.73
CA GLY A 531 -14.21 -14.25 15.45
C GLY A 531 -14.04 -12.79 15.04
N HIS A 532 -14.88 -12.28 14.14
CA HIS A 532 -14.90 -10.87 13.76
C HIS A 532 -15.17 -9.97 14.97
N HIS A 533 -16.18 -10.26 15.79
CA HIS A 533 -16.49 -9.46 16.98
C HIS A 533 -15.35 -9.45 18.00
N VAL A 534 -14.71 -10.60 18.25
CA VAL A 534 -13.60 -10.72 19.20
C VAL A 534 -12.33 -10.05 18.66
N LEU A 535 -11.99 -10.33 17.39
CA LEU A 535 -10.73 -9.92 16.78
C LEU A 535 -10.75 -8.50 16.21
N THR A 536 -11.91 -7.85 16.05
CA THR A 536 -11.98 -6.43 15.61
C THR A 536 -12.18 -5.45 16.75
N ARG A 537 -12.42 -5.92 17.98
CA ARG A 537 -12.46 -5.05 19.15
C ARG A 537 -11.20 -4.18 19.17
N PRO A 538 -11.35 -2.85 19.34
CA PRO A 538 -10.19 -2.00 19.55
C PRO A 538 -9.39 -2.61 20.68
N TRP A 539 -8.09 -2.76 20.46
CA TRP A 539 -7.21 -3.09 21.56
C TRP A 539 -7.30 -1.89 22.51
N LYS A 540 -8.12 -2.01 23.58
CA LYS A 540 -8.08 -1.03 24.65
C LYS A 540 -6.65 -1.10 25.14
N LYS A 541 -5.85 -0.06 24.81
CA LYS A 541 -4.56 0.17 25.48
C LYS A 541 -4.88 -0.07 26.94
N GLY A 542 -4.25 -1.12 27.51
CA GLY A 542 -4.36 -1.33 28.93
C GLY A 542 -4.10 0.02 29.54
N GLN A 543 -5.12 0.58 30.20
CA GLN A 543 -4.90 1.58 31.21
C GLN A 543 -4.10 0.85 32.29
N GLY A 544 -2.83 0.55 32.01
CA GLY A 544 -1.84 0.55 33.07
C GLY A 544 -2.03 1.90 33.75
N PRO A 545 -2.06 1.94 35.10
CA PRO A 545 -2.33 3.17 35.82
C PRO A 545 -1.40 4.22 35.25
N VAL A 546 -1.98 5.14 34.47
CA VAL A 546 -1.30 6.37 34.12
C VAL A 546 -1.13 7.01 35.47
N GLY A 547 0.08 6.93 36.00
CA GLY A 547 0.46 7.67 37.18
C GLY A 547 -0.03 9.08 36.93
N LYS A 548 -1.05 9.49 37.68
CA LYS A 548 -1.39 10.89 37.76
C LYS A 548 -0.09 11.60 38.17
N PRO A 549 0.32 12.67 37.46
CA PRO A 549 1.49 13.43 37.86
C PRO A 549 1.38 13.90 39.31
#